data_AF-A0A7J3HD23-F1
#
_entry.id   AF-A0A7J3HD23-F1
#
_cell.length_a   1.000
_cell.length_b   1.000
_cell.length_c   1.000
_cell.angle_alpha   90.00
_cell.angle_beta   90.00
_cell.angle_gamma   90.00
#
_symmetry.space_group_name_H-M   'P 1'
#
loop_
_entity.id
_entity.type
_entity.pdbx_description
1 polymer ?
#
loop_
_entity_poly.entity_id
_entity_poly.type
_entity_poly.pdbx_seq_one_letter_code
_entity_poly.pdbx_strand_id
1 'polypeptide(L)' 'MEYDFVLELIAQKIAGDIVMSENCGASLRKWREVFKLTQTDVGVLMGISASVISDYEKG' A
#
# COMPACT_ATOMS: atom_id res chain seq x y z
N MET A 1 -12.75 -18.32 -0.84
CA MET A 1 -12.35 -19.50 -0.05
C MET A 1 -10.99 -20.06 -0.45
N GLU A 2 -10.74 -20.46 -1.71
CA GLU A 2 -9.42 -21.04 -2.08
C GLU A 2 -8.29 -19.99 -2.19
N TYR A 3 -8.62 -18.75 -2.58
CA TYR A 3 -7.63 -17.67 -2.75
C TYR A 3 -7.40 -16.81 -1.51
N ASP A 4 -8.27 -16.91 -0.49
CA ASP A 4 -8.25 -16.00 0.66
C ASP A 4 -6.93 -16.14 1.44
N PHE A 5 -6.44 -17.38 1.58
CA PHE A 5 -5.14 -17.67 2.20
C PHE A 5 -3.96 -17.05 1.43
N VAL A 6 -3.98 -17.13 0.10
CA VAL A 6 -2.91 -16.57 -0.74
C VAL A 6 -2.92 -15.04 -0.67
N LEU A 7 -4.11 -14.43 -0.70
CA LEU A 7 -4.27 -12.99 -0.54
C LEU A 7 -3.78 -12.52 0.83
N GLU A 8 -4.14 -13.23 1.89
CA GLU A 8 -3.69 -12.91 3.25
C GLU A 8 -2.16 -13.01 3.38
N LEU A 9 -1.55 -14.06 2.82
CA LEU A 9 -0.09 -14.21 2.82
C LEU A 9 0.62 -13.08 2.07
N ILE A 10 0.08 -12.65 0.92
CA ILE A 10 0.64 -11.53 0.16
C ILE A 10 0.48 -10.23 0.95
N ALA A 11 -0.69 -9.98 1.52
CA ALA A 11 -0.95 -8.79 2.34
C ALA A 11 0.00 -8.72 3.55
N GLN A 12 0.21 -9.85 4.25
CA GLN A 12 1.16 -9.93 5.37
C GLN A 12 2.59 -9.62 4.93
N LYS A 13 3.04 -10.12 3.77
CA LYS A 13 4.38 -9.83 3.23
C LYS A 13 4.54 -8.35 2.88
N ILE A 14 3.53 -7.75 2.25
CA ILE A 14 3.53 -6.33 1.90
C ILE A 14 3.59 -5.48 3.16
N ALA A 15 2.74 -5.78 4.15
CA ALA A 15 2.72 -5.06 5.42
C ALA A 15 4.07 -5.18 6.16
N GLY A 16 4.67 -6.37 6.16
CA GLY A 16 6.01 -6.60 6.73
C GLY A 16 7.10 -5.79 6.04
N ASP A 17 7.11 -5.76 4.69
CA ASP A 17 8.05 -4.95 3.90
C ASP A 17 7.93 -3.45 4.24
N ILE A 18 6.70 -2.93 4.40
CA ILE A 18 6.46 -1.53 4.78
C ILE A 18 6.96 -1.26 6.21
N VAL A 19 6.53 -2.05 7.19
CA VAL A 19 6.82 -1.82 8.63
C VAL A 19 8.31 -1.95 8.95
N MET A 20 9.02 -2.85 8.26
CA MET A 20 10.46 -3.07 8.48
C MET A 20 11.34 -2.14 7.64
N SER A 21 10.77 -1.31 6.77
CA SER A 21 11.56 -0.43 5.92
C SER A 21 12.10 0.78 6.67
N GLU A 22 13.28 1.24 6.26
CA GLU A 22 13.89 2.47 6.79
C GLU A 22 13.09 3.72 6.42
N ASN A 23 12.25 3.63 5.38
CA ASN A 23 11.36 4.70 4.93
C ASN A 23 10.00 4.12 4.52
N CYS A 24 9.02 4.22 5.43
CA CYS A 24 7.68 3.69 5.23
C CYS A 24 6.98 4.33 4.03
N GLY A 25 7.08 5.65 3.83
CA GLY A 25 6.44 6.34 2.71
C GLY A 25 6.94 5.89 1.34
N ALA A 26 8.25 5.67 1.20
CA ALA A 26 8.86 5.12 -0.01
C ALA A 26 8.37 3.69 -0.28
N SER A 27 8.24 2.85 0.76
CA SER A 27 7.71 1.48 0.64
C SER A 27 6.23 1.46 0.27
N LEU A 28 5.42 2.34 0.85
CA LEU A 28 4.01 2.51 0.48
C LEU A 28 3.87 2.88 -1.01
N ARG A 29 4.66 3.86 -1.45
CA ARG A 29 4.71 4.29 -2.85
C ARG A 29 5.12 3.15 -3.78
N LYS A 30 6.18 2.40 -3.42
CA LYS A 30 6.65 1.23 -4.17
C LYS A 30 5.51 0.23 -4.41
N TRP A 31 4.79 -0.16 -3.36
CA TRP A 31 3.71 -1.15 -3.51
C TRP A 31 2.54 -0.62 -4.33
N ARG A 32 2.16 0.64 -4.15
CA ARG A 32 1.16 1.28 -5.01
C ARG A 32 1.57 1.22 -6.49
N GLU A 33 2.81 1.55 -6.80
CA GLU A 33 3.35 1.53 -8.18
C GLU A 33 3.48 0.09 -8.74
N VAL A 34 3.81 -0.90 -7.91
CA VAL A 34 3.83 -2.33 -8.30
C VAL A 34 2.46 -2.79 -8.80
N PHE A 35 1.39 -2.36 -8.13
CA PHE A 35 0.01 -2.61 -8.57
C PHE A 35 -0.47 -1.65 -9.67
N LYS A 36 0.38 -0.72 -10.12
CA LYS A 36 0.08 0.30 -11.14
C LYS A 36 -1.11 1.19 -10.78
N LEU A 37 -1.27 1.47 -9.49
CA LEU A 37 -2.33 2.33 -8.98
C LEU A 37 -1.84 3.78 -8.84
N THR A 38 -2.73 4.74 -9.04
CA THR A 38 -2.49 6.15 -8.70
C THR A 38 -2.82 6.41 -7.22
N GLN A 39 -2.35 7.53 -6.67
CA GLN A 39 -2.72 7.96 -5.31
C GLN A 39 -4.25 8.12 -5.17
N THR A 40 -4.91 8.54 -6.25
CA THR A 40 -6.39 8.65 -6.31
C THR A 40 -7.06 7.29 -6.22
N ASP A 41 -6.56 6.27 -6.93
CA ASP A 41 -7.16 4.93 -6.90
C ASP A 41 -7.12 4.34 -5.48
N VAL A 42 -5.97 4.44 -4.81
CA VAL A 42 -5.82 3.97 -3.42
C VAL A 42 -6.69 4.78 -2.47
N GLY A 43 -6.76 6.10 -2.64
CA GLY A 43 -7.63 6.96 -1.84
C GLY A 43 -9.11 6.55 -1.94
N VAL A 44 -9.60 6.29 -3.15
CA VAL A 44 -10.96 5.80 -3.39
C VAL A 44 -11.20 4.45 -2.69
N LEU A 45 -10.27 3.50 -2.81
CA LEU A 45 -10.38 2.18 -2.18
C LEU A 45 -10.36 2.26 -0.64
N MET A 46 -9.63 3.22 -0.07
CA MET A 46 -9.52 3.43 1.37
C MET A 46 -10.56 4.40 1.94
N GLY A 47 -11.38 5.04 1.10
CA GLY A 47 -12.36 6.04 1.52
C GLY A 47 -11.76 7.35 2.04
N ILE A 48 -10.55 7.72 1.56
CA ILE A 48 -9.82 8.93 1.94
C ILE A 48 -9.35 9.72 0.72
N SER A 49 -8.94 10.98 0.89
CA SER A 49 -8.48 11.79 -0.24
C SER A 49 -7.09 11.35 -0.72
N ALA A 50 -6.81 11.58 -2.01
CA ALA A 50 -5.49 11.35 -2.60
C ALA A 50 -4.38 12.15 -1.89
N SER A 51 -4.71 13.31 -1.29
CA SER A 51 -3.75 14.10 -0.51
C SER A 51 -3.26 13.35 0.72
N VAL A 52 -4.13 12.60 1.42
CA VAL A 52 -3.73 11.79 2.58
C VAL A 52 -2.78 10.66 2.15
N ILE A 53 -3.04 10.03 1.00
CA ILE A 53 -2.09 9.05 0.41
C ILE A 53 -0.75 9.71 0.10
N SER A 54 -0.76 10.92 -0.48
CA SER A 54 0.45 11.70 -0.76
C SER A 54 1.25 12.00 0.51
N ASP A 55 0.57 12.34 1.61
CA ASP A 55 1.20 12.61 2.89
C ASP A 55 1.84 11.34 3.47
N TYR A 56 1.18 10.18 3.34
CA TYR A 56 1.76 8.89 3.72
C TYR A 56 3.00 8.53 2.92
N GLU A 57 3.06 8.89 1.63
CA GLU A 57 4.19 8.55 0.76
C GLU A 57 5.39 9.51 0.89
N LYS A 58 5.21 10.65 1.54
CA LYS A 58 6.26 11.66 1.76
C LYS A 58 6.93 11.55 3.13
N GLY A 59 6.22 11.01 4.12
CA GLY A 59 6.74 10.78 5.48
C GLY A 59 7.73 9.62 5.53
#